data_AF-A0A8A2VC53-F1
#
_entry.id   AF-A0A8A2VC53-F1
#
_cell.length_a   1.000
_cell.length_b   1.000
_cell.length_c   1.000
_cell.angle_alpha   90.00
_cell.angle_beta   90.00
_cell.angle_gamma   90.00
#
_symmetry.space_group_name_H-M   'P 1'
#
loop_
_entity.id
_entity.type
_entity.pdbx_description
1 polymer ?
#
loop_
_entity_poly.entity_id
_entity_poly.type
_entity_poly.pdbx_seq_one_letter_code
_entity_poly.pdbx_strand_id
1 'polypeptide(L)'
;MESARETDATKTDSFEDGPLTPRRIGAAAGAMDVVVFTAIGYVVFDDLAIGGIAGLMVGIGIYWFHPLSMARGEDGKLADLEPADDPGHLRSFHRFAAGYALSAAGIALFASGLLEMGRPVGLLAALGAAGVVYLGAGFVMPNARLPESGR
;
A
#
# COMPACT_ATOMS: atom_id res chain seq x y z
N MET A 1 -6.93 -11.82 43.48
CA MET A 1 -6.03 -11.17 42.49
C MET A 1 -6.41 -11.69 41.10
N GLU A 2 -7.56 -11.26 40.60
CA GLU A 2 -8.21 -11.81 39.40
C GLU A 2 -9.04 -10.71 38.72
N SER A 3 -8.44 -9.53 38.54
CA SER A 3 -9.11 -8.37 37.94
C SER A 3 -8.21 -7.58 36.98
N ALA A 4 -6.99 -8.07 36.74
CA ALA A 4 -6.00 -7.41 35.88
C ALA A 4 -5.65 -8.20 34.61
N ARG A 5 -6.31 -9.34 34.36
CA ARG A 5 -6.09 -10.18 33.16
C ARG A 5 -7.21 -10.08 32.12
N GLU A 6 -8.31 -9.42 32.45
CA GLU A 6 -9.50 -9.39 31.59
C GLU A 6 -9.53 -8.16 30.66
N THR A 7 -8.62 -7.19 30.86
CA THR A 7 -8.58 -5.95 30.09
C THR A 7 -7.71 -6.00 28.82
N ASP A 8 -6.94 -7.07 28.61
CA ASP A 8 -6.04 -7.21 27.44
C ASP A 8 -6.65 -8.04 26.29
N ALA A 9 -7.73 -8.79 26.55
CA ALA A 9 -8.36 -9.65 25.55
C ALA A 9 -9.45 -8.94 24.71
N THR A 10 -9.75 -7.66 24.99
CA THR A 10 -10.91 -6.96 24.41
C THR A 10 -10.54 -5.90 23.36
N LYS A 11 -9.25 -5.69 23.04
CA LYS A 11 -8.84 -4.63 22.11
C LYS A 11 -8.53 -5.10 20.67
N THR A 12 -8.64 -6.40 20.38
CA THR A 12 -8.14 -6.99 19.13
C THR A 12 -9.19 -7.60 18.21
N ASP A 13 -10.49 -7.29 18.38
CA ASP A 13 -11.52 -7.88 17.52
C ASP A 13 -12.70 -6.96 17.19
N SER A 14 -12.47 -5.66 17.08
CA SER A 14 -13.52 -4.73 16.61
C SER A 14 -13.72 -4.76 15.09
N PHE A 15 -12.94 -5.57 14.36
CA PHE A 15 -12.81 -5.51 12.91
C PHE A 15 -12.94 -6.85 12.17
N GLU A 16 -12.91 -8.03 12.81
CA GLU A 16 -12.97 -9.29 12.06
C GLU A 16 -14.40 -9.62 11.58
N ASP A 17 -15.44 -9.22 12.32
CA ASP A 17 -16.84 -9.54 11.99
C ASP A 17 -17.72 -8.34 11.58
N GLY A 18 -17.17 -7.12 11.56
CA GLY A 18 -17.92 -5.89 11.27
C GLY A 18 -18.07 -5.54 9.78
N PRO A 19 -19.03 -4.66 9.40
CA PRO A 19 -19.13 -4.14 8.04
C PRO A 19 -17.86 -3.39 7.59
N LEU A 20 -17.07 -2.86 8.53
CA LEU A 20 -15.92 -1.97 8.32
C LEU A 20 -14.57 -2.66 8.48
N THR A 21 -14.30 -3.73 7.74
CA THR A 21 -12.98 -4.39 7.79
C THR A 21 -11.90 -3.53 7.10
N PRO A 22 -10.62 -3.56 7.53
CA PRO A 22 -9.53 -2.80 6.91
C PRO A 22 -9.42 -3.02 5.39
N ARG A 23 -9.70 -4.24 4.94
CA ARG A 23 -9.71 -4.59 3.52
C ARG A 23 -10.82 -3.88 2.74
N ARG A 24 -12.01 -3.75 3.32
CA ARG A 24 -13.13 -3.02 2.70
C ARG A 24 -12.86 -1.53 2.65
N ILE A 25 -12.27 -0.97 3.71
CA ILE A 25 -11.87 0.45 3.74
C ILE A 25 -10.80 0.70 2.67
N GLY A 26 -9.76 -0.13 2.60
CA GLY A 26 -8.72 0.00 1.57
C GLY A 26 -9.26 -0.14 0.15
N ALA A 27 -10.24 -1.02 -0.07
CA ALA A 27 -10.90 -1.16 -1.38
C ALA A 27 -11.74 0.07 -1.74
N ALA A 28 -12.52 0.61 -0.79
CA ALA A 28 -13.31 1.82 -1.00
C ALA A 28 -12.42 3.04 -1.26
N ALA A 29 -11.37 3.22 -0.46
CA ALA A 29 -10.38 4.28 -0.65
C ALA A 29 -9.70 4.17 -2.02
N GLY A 30 -9.19 2.99 -2.38
CA GLY A 30 -8.55 2.77 -3.66
C GLY A 30 -9.48 3.02 -4.85
N ALA A 31 -10.76 2.63 -4.76
CA ALA A 31 -11.74 2.94 -5.80
C ALA A 31 -12.00 4.45 -5.92
N MET A 32 -12.06 5.17 -4.80
CA MET A 32 -12.19 6.62 -4.81
C MET A 32 -10.98 7.31 -5.42
N ASP A 33 -9.76 6.82 -5.18
CA ASP A 33 -8.56 7.36 -5.81
C ASP A 33 -8.62 7.25 -7.34
N VAL A 34 -9.13 6.15 -7.89
CA VAL A 34 -9.34 6.02 -9.34
C VAL A 34 -10.25 7.13 -9.86
N VAL A 35 -11.40 7.34 -9.19
CA VAL A 35 -12.37 8.37 -9.59
C VAL A 35 -11.75 9.76 -9.51
N VAL A 36 -11.10 10.08 -8.40
CA VAL A 36 -10.51 11.39 -8.13
C VAL A 36 -9.39 11.69 -9.13
N PHE A 37 -8.42 10.80 -9.31
CA PHE A 37 -7.32 11.02 -10.24
C PHE A 37 -7.79 11.05 -11.71
N THR A 38 -8.80 10.27 -12.08
CA THR A 38 -9.42 10.38 -13.42
C THR A 38 -10.03 11.75 -13.63
N ALA A 39 -10.83 12.23 -12.67
CA ALA A 39 -11.45 13.54 -12.73
C ALA A 39 -10.41 14.67 -12.78
N ILE A 40 -9.36 14.58 -11.96
CA ILE A 40 -8.26 15.55 -11.98
C ILE A 40 -7.52 15.50 -13.33
N GLY A 41 -7.20 14.33 -13.86
CA GLY A 41 -6.51 14.22 -15.14
C GLY A 41 -7.32 14.81 -16.29
N TYR A 42 -8.64 14.63 -16.28
CA TYR A 42 -9.54 15.32 -17.21
C TYR A 42 -9.52 16.84 -17.04
N VAL A 43 -9.64 17.35 -15.81
CA VAL A 43 -9.72 18.79 -15.56
C VAL A 43 -8.38 19.50 -15.81
N VAL A 44 -7.26 18.87 -15.46
CA VAL A 44 -5.92 19.48 -15.49
C VAL A 44 -5.24 19.29 -16.83
N PHE A 45 -5.40 18.13 -17.47
CA PHE A 45 -4.68 17.77 -18.70
C PHE A 45 -5.57 17.56 -19.92
N ASP A 46 -6.90 17.63 -19.77
CA ASP A 46 -7.87 17.21 -20.80
C ASP A 46 -7.60 15.75 -21.29
N ASP A 47 -7.03 14.92 -20.41
CA ASP A 47 -6.62 13.55 -20.73
C ASP A 47 -7.11 12.58 -19.65
N LEU A 48 -8.23 11.91 -19.94
CA LEU A 48 -8.78 10.86 -19.08
C LEU A 48 -7.83 9.66 -18.95
N ALA A 49 -6.98 9.38 -19.93
CA ALA A 49 -6.10 8.23 -19.90
C ALA A 49 -4.97 8.43 -18.88
N ILE A 50 -4.35 9.61 -18.86
CA ILE A 50 -3.31 9.92 -17.86
C ILE A 50 -3.91 9.87 -16.45
N GLY A 51 -5.04 10.55 -16.24
CA GLY A 51 -5.74 10.54 -14.95
C GLY A 51 -6.17 9.14 -14.52
N GLY A 52 -6.75 8.37 -15.43
CA GLY A 52 -7.24 7.02 -15.16
C GLY A 52 -6.13 6.04 -14.86
N ILE A 53 -5.03 6.05 -15.62
CA ILE A 53 -3.88 5.17 -15.36
C ILE A 53 -3.23 5.55 -14.03
N ALA A 54 -3.01 6.84 -13.77
CA ALA A 54 -2.48 7.31 -12.50
C ALA A 54 -3.37 6.89 -11.33
N GLY A 55 -4.69 7.08 -11.46
CA GLY A 55 -5.67 6.68 -10.46
C GLY A 55 -5.71 5.17 -10.21
N LEU A 56 -5.60 4.35 -11.25
CA LEU A 56 -5.49 2.89 -11.11
C LEU A 56 -4.23 2.49 -10.35
N MET A 57 -3.09 3.10 -10.66
CA MET A 57 -1.83 2.84 -9.97
C MET A 57 -1.93 3.25 -8.49
N VAL A 58 -2.42 4.46 -8.20
CA VAL A 58 -2.62 4.92 -6.81
C VAL A 58 -3.61 4.03 -6.07
N GLY A 59 -4.78 3.76 -6.67
CA GLY A 59 -5.86 3.01 -6.03
C GLY A 59 -5.51 1.55 -5.74
N ILE A 60 -4.85 0.86 -6.68
CA ILE A 60 -4.32 -0.50 -6.41
C ILE A 60 -3.24 -0.43 -5.33
N GLY A 61 -2.40 0.61 -5.35
CA GLY A 61 -1.38 0.85 -4.35
C GLY A 61 -1.97 0.96 -2.94
N ILE A 62 -2.98 1.80 -2.78
CA ILE A 62 -3.73 1.99 -1.53
C ILE A 62 -4.45 0.70 -1.11
N TYR A 63 -5.09 -0.01 -2.03
CA TYR A 63 -5.74 -1.28 -1.71
C TYR A 63 -4.76 -2.33 -1.13
N TRP A 64 -3.50 -2.36 -1.59
CA TRP A 64 -2.50 -3.29 -1.07
C TRP A 64 -1.80 -2.80 0.20
N PHE A 65 -1.52 -1.50 0.30
CA PHE A 65 -0.78 -0.91 1.41
C PHE A 65 -1.67 -0.64 2.64
N HIS A 66 -2.85 -0.07 2.44
CA HIS A 66 -3.66 0.53 3.50
C HIS A 66 -4.26 -0.47 4.50
N PRO A 67 -4.72 -1.67 4.10
CA PRO A 67 -5.17 -2.66 5.07
C PRO A 67 -4.03 -3.15 5.98
N LEU A 68 -2.81 -3.23 5.44
CA LEU A 68 -1.63 -3.67 6.19
C LEU A 68 -1.12 -2.59 7.16
N SER A 69 -1.29 -1.31 6.84
CA SER A 69 -0.96 -0.22 7.78
C SER A 69 -1.94 -0.14 8.94
N MET A 70 -3.24 -0.34 8.68
CA MET A 70 -4.29 -0.38 9.71
C MET A 70 -4.16 -1.59 10.66
N ALA A 71 -3.62 -2.71 10.17
CA ALA A 71 -3.42 -3.91 10.96
C ALA A 71 -2.20 -3.84 11.90
N ARG A 72 -1.33 -2.83 11.78
CA ARG A 72 -0.25 -2.60 12.76
C ARG A 72 -0.84 -2.05 14.05
N GLY A 73 -0.48 -2.65 15.19
CA GLY A 73 -0.84 -2.17 16.52
C GLY A 73 -0.27 -0.77 16.83
N GLU A 74 -0.63 -0.22 17.99
CA GLU A 74 -0.29 1.14 18.46
C GLU A 74 1.23 1.46 18.43
N ASP A 75 2.07 0.43 18.43
CA ASP A 75 3.54 0.51 18.42
C ASP A 75 4.12 0.88 17.05
N GLY A 76 3.33 0.73 15.97
CA GLY A 76 3.67 1.19 14.61
C GLY A 76 4.95 0.59 14.02
N LYS A 77 5.53 -0.46 14.61
CA LYS A 77 6.80 -1.00 14.16
C LYS A 77 6.59 -1.80 12.88
N LEU A 78 7.52 -1.62 11.93
CA LEU A 78 7.59 -2.44 10.72
C LEU A 78 7.79 -3.93 11.04
N ALA A 79 8.38 -4.24 12.20
CA ALA A 79 8.52 -5.58 12.75
C ALA A 79 7.18 -6.25 13.09
N ASP A 80 6.11 -5.48 13.33
CA ASP A 80 4.78 -6.03 13.65
C ASP A 80 3.98 -6.42 12.39
N LEU A 81 4.55 -6.25 11.18
CA LEU A 81 4.05 -6.90 9.96
C LEU A 81 4.43 -8.40 9.90
N GLU A 82 4.90 -8.95 11.00
CA GLU A 82 5.34 -10.33 11.18
C GLU A 82 4.22 -11.09 11.93
N PRO A 83 3.22 -11.68 11.24
CA PRO A 83 2.32 -12.62 11.90
C PRO A 83 3.14 -13.86 12.25
N ALA A 84 3.20 -14.22 13.53
CA ALA A 84 4.03 -15.31 14.04
C ALA A 84 3.75 -16.70 13.42
N ASP A 85 2.66 -16.88 12.66
CA ASP A 85 2.17 -18.20 12.22
C ASP A 85 1.74 -18.32 10.73
N ASP A 86 2.02 -17.34 9.85
CA ASP A 86 1.65 -17.47 8.41
C ASP A 86 2.85 -17.93 7.55
N PRO A 87 2.79 -19.07 6.83
CA PRO A 87 3.84 -19.46 5.87
C PRO A 87 4.07 -18.45 4.72
N GLY A 88 3.29 -17.37 4.62
CA GLY A 88 3.35 -16.30 3.63
C GLY A 88 4.14 -15.03 4.00
N HIS A 89 5.13 -15.06 4.89
CA HIS A 89 5.92 -13.89 5.36
C HIS A 89 6.39 -12.93 4.25
N LEU A 90 6.93 -13.46 3.15
CA LEU A 90 7.38 -12.64 2.02
C LEU A 90 6.22 -11.96 1.29
N ARG A 91 5.01 -12.53 1.35
CA ARG A 91 3.83 -12.07 0.60
C ARG A 91 3.22 -10.81 1.19
N SER A 92 3.20 -10.63 2.51
CA SER A 92 2.73 -9.40 3.16
C SER A 92 3.71 -8.25 2.89
N PHE A 93 5.01 -8.50 3.00
CA PHE A 93 6.07 -7.55 2.65
C PHE A 93 5.99 -7.13 1.19
N HIS A 94 5.94 -8.08 0.26
CA HIS A 94 5.85 -7.77 -1.17
C HIS A 94 4.58 -7.01 -1.52
N ARG A 95 3.44 -7.33 -0.87
CA ARG A 95 2.20 -6.54 -1.04
C ARG A 95 2.34 -5.13 -0.52
N PHE A 96 2.95 -4.93 0.64
CA PHE A 96 3.20 -3.60 1.21
C PHE A 96 4.14 -2.77 0.31
N ALA A 97 5.29 -3.33 -0.05
CA ALA A 97 6.28 -2.68 -0.91
C ALA A 97 5.72 -2.39 -2.31
N ALA A 98 4.98 -3.33 -2.90
CA ALA A 98 4.32 -3.14 -4.19
C ALA A 98 3.22 -2.08 -4.09
N GLY A 99 2.45 -2.06 -3.01
CA GLY A 99 1.42 -1.05 -2.76
C GLY A 99 2.03 0.35 -2.75
N TYR A 100 3.08 0.55 -1.95
CA TYR A 100 3.78 1.82 -1.83
C TYR A 100 4.45 2.26 -3.15
N ALA A 101 5.10 1.32 -3.84
CA ALA A 101 5.73 1.57 -5.14
C ALA A 101 4.71 1.97 -6.22
N LEU A 102 3.54 1.32 -6.24
CA LEU A 102 2.51 1.61 -7.22
C LEU A 102 1.83 2.96 -6.97
N SER A 103 1.60 3.33 -5.71
CA SER A 103 1.16 4.69 -5.37
C SER A 103 2.18 5.75 -5.81
N ALA A 104 3.47 5.53 -5.55
CA ALA A 104 4.53 6.43 -6.02
C ALA A 104 4.56 6.55 -7.55
N ALA A 105 4.36 5.45 -8.26
CA ALA A 105 4.32 5.44 -9.72
C ALA A 105 3.11 6.20 -10.28
N GLY A 106 1.92 6.06 -9.68
CA GLY A 106 0.74 6.83 -10.09
C GLY A 106 0.96 8.34 -9.90
N ILE A 107 1.57 8.74 -8.79
CA ILE A 107 1.95 10.14 -8.54
C ILE A 107 2.99 10.62 -9.56
N ALA A 108 4.02 9.81 -9.84
CA ALA A 108 5.04 10.14 -10.82
C ALA A 108 4.47 10.27 -12.25
N LEU A 109 3.53 9.41 -12.64
CA LEU A 109 2.83 9.52 -13.91
C LEU A 109 2.05 10.83 -13.99
N PHE A 110 1.32 11.16 -12.93
CA PHE A 110 0.57 12.41 -12.86
C PHE A 110 1.50 13.64 -12.95
N ALA A 111 2.63 13.61 -12.22
CA ALA A 111 3.64 14.66 -12.27
C ALA A 111 4.29 14.79 -13.67
N SER A 112 4.46 13.69 -14.40
CA SER A 112 4.98 13.74 -15.77
C SER A 112 4.05 14.48 -16.74
N GLY A 113 2.72 14.45 -16.49
CA GLY A 113 1.74 15.23 -17.22
C GLY A 113 1.91 16.74 -17.01
N LEU A 114 2.24 17.16 -15.78
CA LEU A 114 2.55 18.57 -15.47
C LEU A 114 3.84 19.05 -16.16
N LEU A 115 4.75 18.13 -16.45
CA LEU A 115 5.99 18.40 -17.19
C LEU A 115 5.81 18.29 -18.70
N GLU A 116 4.57 18.13 -19.18
CA GLU A 116 4.22 17.95 -20.59
C GLU A 116 5.01 16.81 -21.27
N MET A 117 5.40 15.80 -20.50
CA MET A 117 6.09 14.64 -21.04
C MET A 117 5.13 13.85 -21.93
N GLY A 118 5.63 13.35 -23.07
CA GLY A 118 4.86 12.43 -23.89
C GLY A 118 4.42 11.22 -23.07
N ARG A 119 3.16 10.80 -23.20
CA ARG A 119 2.56 9.64 -22.51
C ARG A 119 3.49 8.42 -22.34
N PRO A 120 4.18 7.90 -23.38
CA PRO A 120 5.07 6.76 -23.22
C PRO A 120 6.27 7.06 -22.31
N VAL A 121 6.83 8.28 -22.38
CA VAL A 121 7.96 8.68 -21.53
C VAL A 121 7.52 8.84 -20.08
N GLY A 122 6.36 9.47 -19.85
CA GLY A 122 5.78 9.60 -18.52
C GLY A 122 5.49 8.24 -17.87
N LEU A 123 4.94 7.30 -18.62
CA LEU A 123 4.71 5.94 -18.15
C LEU A 123 6.01 5.19 -17.81
N LEU A 124 7.05 5.31 -18.63
CA LEU A 124 8.35 4.72 -18.33
C LEU A 124 8.98 5.34 -17.07
N ALA A 125 8.88 6.67 -16.91
CA ALA A 125 9.36 7.36 -15.71
C ALA A 125 8.60 6.88 -14.45
N ALA A 126 7.29 6.72 -14.54
CA ALA A 126 6.45 6.19 -13.46
C ALA A 126 6.83 4.75 -13.08
N LEU A 127 7.03 3.87 -14.06
CA LEU A 127 7.48 2.50 -13.82
C LEU A 127 8.89 2.47 -13.22
N GLY A 128 9.78 3.35 -13.68
CA GLY A 128 11.10 3.55 -13.08
C GLY A 128 11.02 3.97 -11.62
N ALA A 129 10.14 4.92 -11.29
CA ALA A 129 9.90 5.35 -9.91
C ALA A 129 9.37 4.19 -9.05
N ALA A 130 8.41 3.40 -9.55
CA ALA A 130 7.94 2.18 -8.88
C ALA A 130 9.11 1.22 -8.60
N GLY A 131 9.95 0.96 -9.60
CA GLY A 131 11.12 0.08 -9.46
C GLY A 131 12.08 0.57 -8.37
N VAL A 132 12.42 1.85 -8.38
CA VAL A 132 13.30 2.47 -7.36
C VAL A 132 12.69 2.36 -5.97
N VAL A 133 11.40 2.68 -5.82
CA VAL A 133 10.71 2.63 -4.52
C VAL A 133 10.59 1.20 -4.00
N TYR A 134 10.24 0.25 -4.87
CA TYR A 134 10.11 -1.16 -4.52
C TYR A 134 11.45 -1.77 -4.10
N LEU A 135 12.52 -1.53 -4.88
CA LEU A 135 13.86 -2.02 -4.56
C LEU A 135 14.42 -1.32 -3.32
N GLY A 136 14.18 -0.01 -3.16
CA GLY A 136 14.54 0.74 -1.97
C GLY A 136 13.86 0.20 -0.71
N ALA A 137 12.56 -0.13 -0.81
CA ALA A 137 11.83 -0.82 0.26
C ALA A 137 12.46 -2.18 0.61
N GLY A 138 12.87 -2.97 -0.40
CA GLY A 138 13.62 -4.22 -0.21
C GLY A 138 14.99 -4.05 0.42
N PHE A 139 15.70 -2.97 0.13
CA PHE A 139 17.03 -2.70 0.66
C PHE A 139 17.00 -2.16 2.10
N VAL A 140 16.08 -1.22 2.38
CA VAL A 140 15.98 -0.52 3.67
C VAL A 140 15.28 -1.36 4.73
N MET A 141 14.50 -2.37 4.33
CA MET A 141 13.91 -3.35 5.24
C MET A 141 14.77 -4.62 5.21
N PRO A 142 15.92 -4.68 5.91
CA PRO A 142 16.76 -5.87 5.93
C PRO A 142 15.92 -7.04 6.45
N ASN A 143 15.69 -8.03 5.59
CA ASN A 143 15.11 -9.36 5.87
C ASN A 143 14.28 -9.42 7.17
N ALA A 144 12.95 -9.36 7.05
CA ALA A 144 12.06 -10.05 7.99
C ALA A 144 12.66 -11.45 8.19
N ARG A 145 13.15 -11.74 9.38
CA ARG A 145 14.25 -12.69 9.57
C ARG A 145 13.78 -14.08 9.15
N LEU A 146 14.39 -14.65 8.11
CA LEU A 146 14.40 -16.11 7.96
C LEU A 146 14.98 -16.65 9.27
N PRO A 147 14.27 -17.52 10.01
CA PRO A 147 14.86 -18.17 11.16
C PRO A 147 16.14 -18.85 10.67
N GLU A 148 17.26 -18.58 11.34
CA GLU A 148 18.41 -19.46 11.21
C GLU A 148 17.90 -20.86 11.54
N SER A 149 17.92 -21.76 10.56
CA SER A 149 17.76 -23.18 10.83
C SER A 149 18.97 -23.60 11.65
N GLY A 150 18.86 -23.39 12.96
CA GLY A 150 19.78 -23.91 13.95
C GLY A 150 19.66 -25.42 13.97
N ARG A 151 20.71 -26.05 13.43
CA ARG A 151 21.33 -27.33 13.84
C ARG A 151 20.45 -28.36 14.52
#